data_AF-A0A8J2SF03-F1
#
_entry.id   AF-A0A8J2SF03-F1
#
_cell.length_a   1.000
_cell.length_b   1.000
_cell.length_c   1.000
_cell.angle_alpha   90.00
_cell.angle_beta   90.00
_cell.angle_gamma   90.00
#
_symmetry.space_group_name_H-M   'P 1'
#
loop_
_entity.id
_entity.type
_entity.pdbx_description
1 polymer ?
#
loop_
_entity_poly.entity_id
_entity_poly.type
_entity_poly.pdbx_seq_one_letter_code
_entity_poly.pdbx_strand_id
1 'polypeptide(L)'
;MSGRLIILPKKSWNVWDPKNIERVRRDEAAAAEREAQEEEKERQDAAVERVKEMKRRATGENDEALVVAAPAPEPTPVRLFAREERAAAAALGGKTEEEFEREQRREERERKRLGMFAAPVALKPQGPAPWYASAPSAEVDAGAEAEAAPPPLKGGAARQARDDRRRREQDPMRGLVHIPRRGAQPPALPAPERERRRRSRSRDRSRRRRDRDRSRRRRGRDDEFAALRKRRLEREASERRKAVRLLAARDSGGEIGGV
;
A
#
# COMPACT_ATOMS: atom_id res chain seq x y z
N MET A 1 -9.72 38.60 10.56
CA MET A 1 -10.10 37.19 10.39
C MET A 1 -8.85 36.39 10.07
N SER A 2 -8.20 35.84 11.08
CA SER A 2 -6.95 35.08 10.91
C SER A 2 -7.29 33.74 10.27
N GLY A 3 -7.09 33.61 8.96
CA GLY A 3 -7.27 32.37 8.24
C GLY A 3 -6.33 31.31 8.81
N ARG A 4 -6.85 30.40 9.63
CA ARG A 4 -6.10 29.29 10.22
C ARG A 4 -5.52 28.47 9.05
N LEU A 5 -4.20 28.39 8.94
CA LEU A 5 -3.55 27.67 7.85
C LEU A 5 -3.84 26.16 8.02
N ILE A 6 -4.87 25.66 7.35
CA ILE A 6 -5.18 24.22 7.33
C ILE A 6 -4.17 23.56 6.38
N ILE A 7 -3.16 22.92 6.96
CA ILE A 7 -2.07 22.28 6.23
C ILE A 7 -2.51 20.92 5.65
N LEU A 8 -3.47 20.24 6.30
CA LEU A 8 -3.89 18.87 5.99
C LEU A 8 -4.39 18.67 4.53
N PRO A 9 -5.29 19.49 3.96
CA PRO A 9 -5.76 19.35 2.58
C PRO A 9 -4.67 19.53 1.51
N LYS A 10 -3.50 20.04 1.90
CA LYS A 10 -2.34 20.22 0.99
C LYS A 10 -1.38 19.03 1.03
N LYS A 11 -1.61 18.04 1.89
CA LYS A 11 -0.73 16.89 2.08
C LYS A 11 -1.31 15.67 1.37
N SER A 12 -0.49 15.06 0.51
CA SER A 12 -0.88 13.90 -0.30
C SER A 12 -1.23 12.64 0.49
N TRP A 13 -0.87 12.57 1.77
CA TRP A 13 -1.21 11.45 2.66
C TRP A 13 -2.51 11.67 3.43
N ASN A 14 -3.16 12.82 3.28
CA ASN A 14 -4.40 13.11 3.98
C ASN A 14 -5.49 12.12 3.56
N VAL A 15 -5.98 11.32 4.51
CA VAL A 15 -6.99 10.29 4.26
C VAL A 15 -8.28 10.89 3.72
N TRP A 16 -8.59 12.12 4.13
CA TRP A 16 -9.79 12.85 3.73
C TRP A 16 -9.70 13.51 2.35
N ASP A 17 -8.54 13.45 1.68
CA ASP A 17 -8.44 13.96 0.32
C ASP A 17 -9.31 13.10 -0.61
N PRO A 18 -10.16 13.70 -1.46
CA PRO A 18 -11.04 12.96 -2.37
C PRO A 18 -10.31 11.92 -3.22
N LYS A 19 -9.07 12.23 -3.63
CA LYS A 19 -8.21 11.33 -4.40
C LYS A 19 -7.81 10.07 -3.62
N ASN A 20 -7.58 10.20 -2.32
CA ASN A 20 -7.22 9.06 -1.47
C ASN A 20 -8.45 8.22 -1.16
N ILE A 21 -9.60 8.87 -0.92
CA ILE A 21 -10.90 8.19 -0.76
C ILE A 21 -11.23 7.38 -2.03
N GLU A 22 -11.08 7.95 -3.22
CA GLU A 22 -11.31 7.24 -4.49
C GLU A 22 -10.34 6.07 -4.69
N ARG A 23 -9.09 6.20 -4.25
CA ARG A 23 -8.12 5.10 -4.32
C ARG A 23 -8.54 3.94 -3.42
N VAL A 24 -8.90 4.25 -2.17
CA VAL A 24 -9.39 3.25 -1.21
C VAL A 24 -10.64 2.55 -1.74
N ARG A 25 -11.62 3.30 -2.26
CA ARG A 25 -12.83 2.72 -2.86
C ARG A 25 -12.52 1.77 -4.03
N ARG A 26 -11.54 2.12 -4.88
CA ARG A 26 -11.13 1.23 -5.98
C ARG A 26 -10.46 -0.04 -5.44
N ASP A 27 -9.61 0.10 -4.44
CA ASP A 27 -8.89 -1.03 -3.85
C ASP A 27 -9.87 -1.96 -3.11
N GLU A 28 -10.85 -1.41 -2.39
CA GLU A 28 -11.95 -2.14 -1.74
C GLU A 28 -12.85 -2.84 -2.76
N ALA A 29 -13.25 -2.16 -3.84
CA ALA A 29 -14.04 -2.78 -4.91
C ALA A 29 -13.28 -3.93 -5.58
N ALA A 30 -11.98 -3.77 -5.83
CA ALA A 30 -11.14 -4.82 -6.40
C ALA A 30 -10.93 -6.00 -5.43
N ALA A 31 -10.94 -5.76 -4.12
CA ALA A 31 -10.89 -6.82 -3.11
C ALA A 31 -12.22 -7.59 -3.08
N ALA A 32 -13.36 -6.88 -3.06
CA ALA A 32 -14.69 -7.49 -3.09
C ALA A 32 -14.92 -8.33 -4.35
N GLU A 33 -14.48 -7.86 -5.53
CA GLU A 33 -14.56 -8.65 -6.77
C GLU A 33 -13.72 -9.94 -6.72
N ARG A 34 -12.57 -9.93 -6.03
CA ARG A 34 -11.74 -11.13 -5.88
C ARG A 34 -12.37 -12.14 -4.93
N GLU A 35 -12.90 -11.66 -3.81
CA GLU A 35 -13.62 -12.51 -2.84
C GLU A 35 -14.84 -13.16 -3.50
N ALA A 36 -15.64 -12.40 -4.26
CA ALA A 36 -16.77 -12.95 -5.01
C ALA A 36 -16.34 -14.01 -6.04
N GLN A 37 -15.23 -13.80 -6.75
CA GLN A 37 -14.70 -14.79 -7.69
C GLN A 37 -14.16 -16.05 -6.99
N GLU A 38 -13.59 -15.92 -5.79
CA GLU A 38 -13.14 -17.04 -4.97
C GLU A 38 -14.33 -17.84 -4.47
N GLU A 39 -15.37 -17.18 -3.95
CA GLU A 39 -16.63 -17.84 -3.57
C GLU A 39 -17.30 -18.57 -4.74
N GLU A 40 -17.34 -17.96 -5.93
CA GLU A 40 -17.91 -18.61 -7.12
C GLU A 40 -17.13 -19.87 -7.51
N LYS A 41 -15.79 -19.83 -7.43
CA LYS A 41 -14.95 -21.00 -7.67
C LYS A 41 -15.17 -22.07 -6.62
N GLU A 42 -15.22 -21.71 -5.34
CA GLU A 42 -15.49 -22.66 -4.26
C GLU A 42 -16.87 -23.32 -4.43
N ARG A 43 -17.89 -22.58 -4.86
CA ARG A 43 -19.21 -23.13 -5.17
C ARG A 43 -19.18 -24.08 -6.36
N GLN A 44 -18.42 -23.73 -7.41
CA GLN A 44 -18.23 -24.59 -8.58
C GLN A 44 -17.48 -25.87 -8.21
N ASP A 45 -16.39 -25.75 -7.47
CA ASP A 45 -15.58 -26.87 -7.00
C ASP A 45 -16.41 -27.79 -6.09
N ALA A 46 -17.17 -27.23 -5.15
CA ALA A 46 -18.09 -28.00 -4.30
C ALA A 46 -19.18 -28.72 -5.11
N ALA A 47 -19.73 -28.08 -6.16
CA ALA A 47 -20.69 -28.71 -7.05
C ALA A 47 -20.06 -29.85 -7.87
N VAL A 48 -18.84 -29.65 -8.37
CA VAL A 48 -18.07 -30.66 -9.08
C VAL A 48 -17.76 -31.86 -8.18
N GLU A 49 -17.31 -31.62 -6.95
CA GLU A 49 -17.06 -32.67 -5.96
C GLU A 49 -18.33 -33.44 -5.63
N ARG A 50 -19.48 -32.76 -5.45
CA ARG A 50 -20.77 -33.43 -5.24
C ARG A 50 -21.16 -34.34 -6.40
N VAL A 51 -20.95 -33.90 -7.64
CA VAL A 51 -21.23 -34.72 -8.83
C VAL A 51 -20.26 -35.90 -8.93
N LYS A 52 -18.98 -35.69 -8.62
CA LYS A 52 -17.99 -36.78 -8.56
C LYS A 52 -18.36 -37.81 -7.50
N GLU A 53 -18.79 -37.37 -6.32
CA GLU A 53 -19.24 -38.26 -5.24
C GLU A 53 -20.48 -39.05 -5.66
N MET A 54 -21.47 -38.40 -6.28
CA MET A 54 -22.67 -39.08 -6.81
C MET A 54 -22.30 -40.12 -7.88
N LYS A 55 -21.35 -39.79 -8.77
CA LYS A 55 -20.85 -40.73 -9.79
C LYS A 55 -20.15 -41.92 -9.17
N ARG A 56 -19.26 -41.72 -8.18
CA ARG A 56 -18.59 -42.80 -7.43
C ARG A 56 -19.58 -43.72 -6.74
N ARG A 57 -20.64 -43.15 -6.14
CA ARG A 57 -21.73 -43.92 -5.54
C ARG A 57 -22.51 -44.74 -6.58
N ALA A 58 -22.73 -44.19 -7.77
CA ALA A 58 -23.45 -44.86 -8.85
C ALA A 58 -22.63 -45.93 -9.59
N THR A 59 -21.31 -45.76 -9.72
CA THR A 59 -20.42 -46.74 -10.35
C THR A 59 -20.10 -47.93 -9.46
N GLY A 60 -20.52 -47.93 -8.20
CA GLY A 60 -20.23 -49.03 -7.28
C GLY A 60 -18.75 -49.13 -6.89
N GLU A 61 -17.92 -48.14 -7.23
CA GLU A 61 -16.51 -48.04 -6.80
C GLU A 61 -16.37 -47.75 -5.29
N ASN A 62 -17.40 -48.05 -4.49
CA ASN A 62 -17.34 -48.09 -3.04
C ASN A 62 -17.05 -49.51 -2.49
N ASP A 63 -16.63 -50.45 -3.33
CA ASP A 63 -16.19 -51.80 -2.94
C ASP A 63 -14.75 -51.87 -2.37
N GLU A 64 -14.18 -50.73 -2.00
CA GLU A 64 -13.05 -50.64 -1.06
C GLU A 64 -13.51 -49.91 0.22
N ALA A 65 -14.75 -50.15 0.65
CA ALA A 65 -15.08 -50.16 2.07
C ALA A 65 -14.39 -51.37 2.72
N LEU A 66 -13.06 -51.39 2.64
CA LEU A 66 -12.22 -52.10 3.58
C LEU A 66 -12.75 -51.71 4.96
N VAL A 67 -13.07 -52.72 5.75
CA VAL A 67 -13.29 -52.60 7.19
C VAL A 67 -12.00 -52.03 7.78
N VAL A 68 -11.81 -50.71 7.67
CA VAL A 68 -10.86 -49.98 8.47
C VAL A 68 -11.51 -49.94 9.84
N ALA A 69 -11.12 -50.91 10.66
CA ALA A 69 -11.25 -50.84 12.09
C ALA A 69 -11.04 -49.39 12.52
N ALA A 70 -12.01 -48.85 13.27
CA ALA A 70 -12.02 -47.47 13.76
C ALA A 70 -10.59 -46.99 14.02
N PRO A 71 -10.09 -45.93 13.34
CA PRO A 71 -8.77 -45.42 13.64
C PRO A 71 -8.79 -45.04 15.12
N ALA A 72 -7.85 -45.61 15.88
CA ALA A 72 -7.63 -45.27 17.28
C ALA A 72 -7.67 -43.74 17.42
N PRO A 73 -8.29 -43.20 18.49
CA PRO A 73 -8.42 -41.76 18.63
C PRO A 73 -7.02 -41.14 18.65
N GLU A 74 -6.66 -40.46 17.58
CA GLU A 74 -5.56 -39.50 17.56
C GLU A 74 -5.66 -38.64 18.82
N PRO A 75 -4.55 -38.34 19.53
CA PRO A 75 -4.60 -37.58 20.76
C PRO A 75 -5.08 -36.16 20.46
N THR A 76 -6.40 -35.97 20.47
CA THR A 76 -7.00 -34.64 20.48
C THR A 76 -6.47 -33.92 21.72
N PRO A 77 -5.99 -32.67 21.60
CA PRO A 77 -5.52 -31.93 22.75
C PRO A 77 -6.64 -31.90 23.79
N VAL A 78 -6.36 -32.39 24.99
CA VAL A 78 -7.34 -32.40 26.08
C VAL A 78 -7.68 -30.95 26.41
N ARG A 79 -8.84 -30.49 25.94
CA ARG A 79 -9.36 -29.17 26.24
C ARG A 79 -9.99 -29.21 27.63
N LEU A 80 -9.14 -28.94 28.64
CA LEU A 80 -9.50 -28.99 30.06
C LEU A 80 -10.72 -28.12 30.42
N PHE A 81 -11.04 -27.10 29.62
CA PHE A 81 -12.14 -26.16 29.83
C PHE A 81 -13.26 -26.23 28.77
N ALA A 82 -13.33 -27.30 27.98
CA ALA A 82 -14.32 -27.39 26.90
C ALA A 82 -15.77 -27.34 27.41
N ARG A 83 -16.00 -27.80 28.65
CA ARG A 83 -17.32 -27.79 29.28
C ARG A 83 -17.68 -26.38 29.77
N GLU A 84 -16.72 -25.70 30.38
CA GLU A 84 -16.84 -24.34 30.91
C GLU A 84 -16.98 -23.32 29.76
N GLU A 85 -16.23 -23.48 28.67
CA GLU A 85 -16.36 -22.63 27.48
C GLU A 85 -17.73 -22.77 26.80
N ARG A 86 -18.28 -23.99 26.70
CA ARG A 86 -19.64 -24.19 26.18
C ARG A 86 -20.70 -23.62 27.12
N ALA A 87 -20.52 -23.77 28.43
CA ALA A 87 -21.41 -23.18 29.42
C ALA A 87 -21.33 -21.65 29.41
N ALA A 88 -20.14 -21.07 29.23
CA ALA A 88 -19.93 -19.63 29.08
C ALA A 88 -20.51 -19.10 27.78
N ALA A 89 -20.35 -19.81 26.66
CA ALA A 89 -20.96 -19.45 25.37
C ALA A 89 -22.49 -19.54 25.40
N ALA A 90 -23.05 -20.52 26.13
CA ALA A 90 -24.49 -20.62 26.36
C ALA A 90 -25.01 -19.53 27.32
N ALA A 91 -24.24 -19.17 28.36
CA ALA A 91 -24.58 -18.10 29.30
C ALA A 91 -24.42 -16.69 28.69
N LEU A 92 -23.50 -16.53 27.75
CA LEU A 92 -23.35 -15.33 26.92
C LEU A 92 -24.43 -15.21 25.84
N GLY A 93 -25.36 -16.18 25.79
CA GLY A 93 -26.62 -16.13 25.06
C GLY A 93 -26.45 -15.50 23.70
N GLY A 94 -26.07 -16.30 22.69
CA GLY A 94 -25.93 -15.83 21.32
C GLY A 94 -27.18 -15.07 20.90
N LYS A 95 -27.12 -13.74 21.05
CA LYS A 95 -28.18 -12.83 20.66
C LYS A 95 -28.39 -13.09 19.18
N THR A 96 -29.60 -13.51 18.84
CA THR A 96 -29.95 -13.71 17.43
C THR A 96 -29.68 -12.42 16.67
N GLU A 97 -29.32 -12.52 15.40
CA GLU A 97 -28.93 -11.38 14.55
C GLU A 97 -29.98 -10.25 14.58
N GLU A 98 -31.26 -10.61 14.73
CA GLU A 98 -32.39 -9.69 14.93
C GLU A 98 -32.32 -8.87 16.24
N GLU A 99 -31.83 -9.44 17.34
CA GLU A 99 -31.69 -8.72 18.61
C GLU A 99 -30.52 -7.71 18.56
N PHE A 100 -29.47 -8.04 17.82
CA PHE A 100 -28.32 -7.16 17.60
C PHE A 100 -28.71 -5.95 16.73
N GLU A 101 -29.49 -6.17 15.68
CA GLU A 101 -30.04 -5.09 14.84
C GLU A 101 -31.00 -4.19 15.63
N ARG A 102 -31.82 -4.77 16.51
CA ARG A 102 -32.76 -4.02 17.34
C ARG A 102 -32.06 -3.16 18.39
N GLU A 103 -30.95 -3.65 18.94
CA GLU A 103 -30.09 -2.92 19.88
C GLU A 103 -29.33 -1.79 19.18
N GLN A 104 -28.76 -2.03 17.99
CA GLN A 104 -28.16 -1.01 17.12
C GLN A 104 -29.15 0.11 16.78
N ARG A 105 -30.39 -0.25 16.41
CA ARG A 105 -31.43 0.73 16.07
C ARG A 105 -31.87 1.56 17.27
N ARG A 106 -31.80 0.99 18.48
CA ARG A 106 -32.06 1.70 19.73
C ARG A 106 -30.90 2.63 20.08
N GLU A 107 -29.66 2.17 19.95
CA GLU A 107 -28.46 2.96 20.18
C GLU A 107 -28.34 4.12 19.17
N GLU A 108 -28.70 3.92 17.91
CA GLU A 108 -28.73 4.98 16.90
C GLU A 108 -29.80 6.04 17.23
N ARG A 109 -30.97 5.61 17.73
CA ARG A 109 -32.02 6.52 18.22
C ARG A 109 -31.55 7.28 19.45
N GLU A 110 -30.86 6.63 20.37
CA GLU A 110 -30.30 7.25 21.56
C GLU A 110 -29.17 8.23 21.20
N ARG A 111 -28.32 7.89 20.23
CA ARG A 111 -27.25 8.76 19.73
C ARG A 111 -27.79 9.96 18.95
N LYS A 112 -28.88 9.78 18.20
CA LYS A 112 -29.64 10.88 17.57
C LYS A 112 -30.33 11.76 18.62
N ARG A 113 -30.89 11.16 19.68
CA ARG A 113 -31.54 11.86 20.80
C ARG A 113 -30.56 12.61 21.69
N LEU A 114 -29.35 12.07 21.88
CA LEU A 114 -28.29 12.67 22.69
C LEU A 114 -27.58 13.83 21.97
N GLY A 115 -27.97 14.14 20.72
CA GLY A 115 -27.48 15.34 20.03
C GLY A 115 -25.95 15.41 19.98
N MET A 116 -25.28 14.26 19.83
CA MET A 116 -23.81 14.11 19.93
C MET A 116 -23.05 14.66 18.71
N PHE A 117 -23.63 15.67 18.07
CA PHE A 117 -23.06 16.57 17.06
C PHE A 117 -23.42 18.04 17.37
N ALA A 118 -23.59 18.40 18.65
CA ALA A 118 -23.59 19.78 19.08
C ALA A 118 -22.15 20.33 19.08
N ALA A 119 -21.98 21.46 18.40
CA ALA A 119 -20.72 22.16 18.15
C ALA A 119 -19.85 22.36 19.41
N PRO A 120 -18.52 22.47 19.27
CA PRO A 120 -17.65 22.78 20.41
C PRO A 120 -18.03 24.15 20.97
N VAL A 121 -18.66 24.14 22.14
CA VAL A 121 -18.89 25.33 22.97
C VAL A 121 -17.51 25.88 23.33
N ALA A 122 -17.25 27.12 22.91
CA ALA A 122 -16.01 27.82 23.16
C ALA A 122 -15.87 28.14 24.66
N LEU A 123 -15.26 27.21 25.41
CA LEU A 123 -14.79 27.47 26.76
C LEU A 123 -13.60 28.45 26.67
N LYS A 124 -13.79 29.69 27.15
CA LYS A 124 -12.71 30.65 27.33
C LYS A 124 -11.71 30.06 28.34
N PRO A 125 -10.42 29.93 28.03
CA PRO A 125 -9.44 29.46 28.99
C PRO A 125 -9.25 30.52 30.08
N GLN A 126 -9.73 30.24 31.30
CA GLN A 126 -9.35 30.95 32.51
C GLN A 126 -7.97 30.43 32.95
N GLY A 127 -6.91 31.20 32.71
CA GLY A 127 -5.55 30.89 33.14
C GLY A 127 -4.52 31.82 32.48
N PRO A 128 -3.32 31.98 33.08
CA PRO A 128 -2.25 32.78 32.50
C PRO A 128 -1.87 32.23 31.11
N ALA A 129 -1.58 33.15 30.18
CA ALA A 129 -1.30 32.81 28.80
C ALA A 129 -0.16 31.76 28.73
N PRO A 130 -0.33 30.68 27.96
CA PRO A 130 0.68 29.64 27.87
C PRO A 130 1.97 30.22 27.29
N TRP A 131 3.12 29.69 27.73
CA TRP A 131 4.47 30.24 27.52
C TRP A 131 4.85 30.59 26.07
N TYR A 132 4.17 30.02 25.07
CA TYR A 132 4.38 30.32 23.65
C TYR A 132 3.58 31.54 23.13
N ALA A 133 2.64 32.07 23.91
CA ALA A 133 1.91 33.30 23.62
C ALA A 133 2.60 34.55 24.19
N SER A 134 3.61 34.36 25.04
CA SER A 134 4.50 35.42 25.48
C SER A 134 5.55 35.67 24.40
N ALA A 135 5.44 36.79 23.68
CA ALA A 135 6.48 37.18 22.72
C ALA A 135 7.81 37.41 23.47
N PRO A 136 8.95 36.92 22.96
CA PRO A 136 10.24 37.25 23.55
C PRO A 136 10.49 38.75 23.38
N SER A 137 10.72 39.43 24.50
CA SER A 137 11.09 40.84 24.56
C SER A 137 12.32 41.07 23.69
N ALA A 138 12.17 41.90 22.66
CA ALA A 138 13.28 42.33 21.82
C ALA A 138 14.14 43.32 22.61
N GLU A 139 15.15 42.81 23.31
CA GLU A 139 16.31 43.62 23.68
C GLU A 139 17.29 43.58 22.51
N VAL A 140 17.48 44.76 21.94
CA VAL A 140 18.30 45.02 20.77
C VAL A 140 19.68 45.43 21.29
N ASP A 141 20.65 44.53 21.24
CA ASP A 141 22.06 44.92 21.32
C ASP A 141 22.56 45.25 19.91
N ALA A 142 22.75 46.55 19.71
CA ALA A 142 23.48 47.12 18.59
C ALA A 142 24.98 46.89 18.80
N GLY A 143 25.61 46.13 17.90
CA GLY A 143 27.06 45.93 17.88
C GLY A 143 27.51 45.55 16.47
N ALA A 144 28.13 46.51 15.80
CA ALA A 144 28.72 46.42 14.47
C ALA A 144 29.65 45.21 14.28
N GLU A 145 29.66 44.61 13.08
CA GLU A 145 30.89 44.33 12.32
C GLU A 145 30.59 44.24 10.82
N ALA A 146 31.42 44.92 10.04
CA ALA A 146 31.39 44.98 8.59
C ALA A 146 32.16 43.80 7.96
N GLU A 147 31.69 43.41 6.78
CA GLU A 147 32.30 42.57 5.73
C GLU A 147 33.61 41.79 6.02
N ALA A 148 33.49 40.46 6.01
CA ALA A 148 34.48 39.59 5.39
C ALA A 148 33.77 38.40 4.72
N ALA A 149 33.77 38.38 3.38
CA ALA A 149 33.24 37.27 2.61
C ALA A 149 34.08 36.00 2.87
N PRO A 150 33.48 34.85 3.22
CA PRO A 150 34.24 33.62 3.48
C PRO A 150 34.93 33.12 2.20
N PRO A 151 36.16 32.57 2.29
CA PRO A 151 36.88 32.07 1.13
C PRO A 151 36.10 30.93 0.43
N PRO A 152 36.13 30.84 -0.91
CA PRO A 152 35.32 29.89 -1.63
C PRO A 152 35.78 28.45 -1.36
N LEU A 153 34.88 27.65 -0.77
CA LEU A 153 35.06 26.22 -0.57
C LEU A 153 35.28 25.51 -1.92
N LYS A 154 36.28 24.62 -1.96
CA LYS A 154 36.65 23.78 -3.11
C LYS A 154 35.41 23.05 -3.66
N GLY A 155 34.92 23.47 -4.84
CA GLY A 155 33.65 23.04 -5.44
C GLY A 155 32.71 24.20 -5.85
N GLY A 156 33.08 25.45 -5.55
CA GLY A 156 32.26 26.64 -5.72
C GLY A 156 31.93 27.07 -7.16
N ALA A 157 32.72 26.72 -8.18
CA ALA A 157 32.51 27.24 -9.54
C ALA A 157 31.14 26.86 -10.15
N ALA A 158 30.66 25.64 -9.89
CA ALA A 158 29.37 25.19 -10.40
C ALA A 158 28.17 25.76 -9.62
N ARG A 159 28.36 26.12 -8.35
CA ARG A 159 27.34 26.82 -7.53
C ARG A 159 27.30 28.30 -7.87
N GLN A 160 28.46 28.97 -7.96
CA GLN A 160 28.60 30.35 -8.39
C GLN A 160 27.99 30.56 -9.78
N ALA A 161 28.27 29.69 -10.75
CA ALA A 161 27.65 29.78 -12.08
C ALA A 161 26.10 29.64 -12.05
N ARG A 162 25.54 28.88 -11.10
CA ARG A 162 24.09 28.76 -10.92
C ARG A 162 23.50 29.99 -10.24
N ASP A 163 24.22 30.55 -9.27
CA ASP A 163 23.78 31.74 -8.53
C ASP A 163 23.91 33.01 -9.39
N ASP A 164 24.98 33.14 -10.18
CA ASP A 164 25.13 34.19 -11.20
C ASP A 164 24.04 34.11 -12.26
N ARG A 165 23.67 32.88 -12.67
CA ARG A 165 22.54 32.67 -13.58
C ARG A 165 21.22 33.10 -12.94
N ARG A 166 20.97 32.79 -11.67
CA ARG A 166 19.78 33.24 -10.93
C ARG A 166 19.74 34.75 -10.78
N ARG A 167 20.87 35.40 -10.44
CA ARG A 167 20.99 36.85 -10.33
C ARG A 167 20.72 37.54 -11.67
N ARG A 168 21.28 37.02 -12.76
CA ARG A 168 21.01 37.50 -14.14
C ARG A 168 19.55 37.28 -14.57
N GLU A 169 18.89 36.22 -14.12
CA GLU A 169 17.48 35.97 -14.41
C GLU A 169 16.53 36.85 -13.58
N GLN A 170 16.97 37.34 -12.42
CA GLN A 170 16.21 38.21 -11.52
C GLN A 170 16.49 39.71 -11.73
N ASP A 171 17.42 40.07 -12.62
CA ASP A 171 17.76 41.45 -12.92
C ASP A 171 16.66 42.11 -13.79
N PRO A 172 15.92 43.12 -13.25
CA PRO A 172 14.86 43.81 -13.98
C PRO A 172 15.37 44.63 -15.18
N MET A 173 16.67 44.95 -15.24
CA MET A 173 17.27 45.71 -16.34
C MET A 173 17.68 44.83 -17.54
N ARG A 174 17.71 43.51 -17.38
CA ARG A 174 18.13 42.59 -18.46
C ARG A 174 17.20 42.62 -19.68
N GLY A 175 15.92 42.94 -19.48
CA GLY A 175 14.95 43.12 -20.56
C GLY A 175 15.18 44.40 -21.38
N LEU A 176 15.88 45.41 -20.82
CA LEU A 176 16.14 46.69 -21.49
C LEU A 176 17.37 46.67 -22.42
N VAL A 177 18.27 45.69 -22.28
CA VAL A 177 19.49 45.60 -23.09
C VAL A 177 19.21 45.01 -24.49
N HIS A 178 18.02 44.43 -24.71
CA HIS A 178 17.62 43.92 -26.01
C HIS A 178 16.81 44.96 -26.79
N ILE A 179 17.42 46.11 -27.06
CA ILE A 179 16.92 47.02 -28.09
C ILE A 179 17.28 46.40 -29.44
N PRO A 180 16.32 45.93 -30.25
CA PRO A 180 16.63 45.48 -31.59
C PRO A 180 17.19 46.69 -32.36
N ARG A 181 18.38 46.53 -32.96
CA ARG A 181 18.83 47.45 -34.01
C ARG A 181 17.72 47.50 -35.06
N ARG A 182 17.11 48.68 -35.25
CA ARG A 182 16.09 48.96 -36.28
C ARG A 182 16.53 48.34 -37.60
N GLY A 183 15.84 47.30 -38.06
CA GLY A 183 16.07 46.70 -39.39
C GLY A 183 15.95 45.18 -39.48
N ALA A 184 16.07 44.44 -38.38
CA ALA A 184 15.85 42.99 -38.40
C ALA A 184 14.35 42.66 -38.21
N GLN A 185 13.67 42.25 -39.28
CA GLN A 185 12.35 41.65 -39.14
C GLN A 185 12.47 40.39 -38.27
N PRO A 186 11.64 40.22 -37.22
CA PRO A 186 11.60 38.97 -36.48
C PRO A 186 11.13 37.85 -37.42
N PRO A 187 11.78 36.67 -37.43
CA PRO A 187 11.28 35.54 -38.20
C PRO A 187 9.86 35.24 -37.76
N ALA A 188 8.94 35.10 -38.72
CA ALA A 188 7.52 34.84 -38.46
C ALA A 188 7.37 33.71 -37.44
N LEU A 189 6.99 34.07 -36.21
CA LEU A 189 6.82 33.10 -35.14
C LEU A 189 5.68 32.16 -35.56
N PRO A 190 5.92 30.83 -35.66
CA PRO A 190 4.85 29.90 -35.99
C PRO A 190 3.77 30.00 -34.91
N ALA A 191 2.50 30.04 -35.33
CA ALA A 191 1.35 30.28 -34.46
C ALA A 191 1.48 29.55 -33.09
N PRO A 192 1.28 30.26 -31.97
CA PRO A 192 1.63 29.78 -30.62
C PRO A 192 0.97 28.45 -30.26
N GLU A 193 -0.15 28.12 -30.90
CA GLU A 193 -0.86 26.86 -30.71
C GLU A 193 -0.13 25.65 -31.30
N ARG A 194 0.51 25.80 -32.48
CA ARG A 194 1.21 24.70 -33.17
C ARG A 194 2.46 24.27 -32.40
N GLU A 195 3.15 25.22 -31.79
CA GLU A 195 4.31 24.93 -30.95
C GLU A 195 3.92 24.30 -29.61
N ARG A 196 2.84 24.78 -28.96
CA ARG A 196 2.28 24.14 -27.76
C ARG A 196 1.90 22.68 -28.02
N ARG A 197 1.24 22.39 -29.14
CA ARG A 197 0.89 21.01 -29.55
C ARG A 197 2.14 20.15 -29.78
N ARG A 198 3.19 20.68 -30.43
CA ARG A 198 4.47 19.96 -30.61
C ARG A 198 5.15 19.65 -29.27
N ARG A 199 5.20 20.62 -28.35
CA ARG A 199 5.78 20.44 -27.00
C ARG A 199 5.00 19.40 -26.18
N SER A 200 3.66 19.41 -26.26
CA SER A 200 2.82 18.41 -25.59
C SER A 200 3.08 17.00 -26.12
N ARG A 201 3.06 16.82 -27.45
CA ARG A 201 3.34 15.52 -28.09
C ARG A 201 4.74 15.00 -27.75
N SER A 202 5.74 15.88 -27.67
CA SER A 202 7.11 15.51 -27.26
C SER A 202 7.15 15.02 -25.81
N ARG A 203 6.49 15.72 -24.89
CA ARG A 203 6.38 15.33 -23.47
C ARG A 203 5.69 13.98 -23.30
N ASP A 204 4.59 13.74 -24.01
CA ASP A 204 3.87 12.46 -23.95
C ASP A 204 4.69 11.29 -24.49
N ARG A 205 5.41 11.50 -25.61
CA ARG A 205 6.34 10.49 -26.13
C ARG A 205 7.45 10.18 -25.13
N SER A 206 8.00 11.19 -24.46
CA SER A 206 9.03 11.00 -23.43
C SER A 206 8.50 10.21 -22.23
N ARG A 207 7.30 10.53 -21.75
CA ARG A 207 6.63 9.78 -20.66
C ARG A 207 6.41 8.32 -21.04
N ARG A 208 5.82 8.05 -22.21
CA ARG A 208 5.58 6.68 -22.70
C ARG A 208 6.87 5.85 -22.82
N ARG A 209 7.98 6.46 -23.24
CA ARG A 209 9.29 5.79 -23.28
C ARG A 209 9.76 5.40 -21.88
N ARG A 210 9.71 6.33 -20.91
CA ARG A 210 10.09 6.05 -19.51
C ARG A 210 9.24 4.95 -18.88
N ASP A 211 7.93 4.95 -19.13
CA ASP A 211 7.03 3.93 -18.59
C ASP A 211 7.31 2.54 -19.19
N ARG A 212 7.59 2.49 -20.50
CA ARG A 212 8.01 1.25 -21.17
C ARG A 212 9.33 0.72 -20.61
N ASP A 213 10.32 1.57 -20.38
CA ASP A 213 11.61 1.16 -19.81
C ASP A 213 11.45 0.68 -18.37
N ARG A 214 10.60 1.34 -17.57
CA ARG A 214 10.29 0.91 -16.20
C ARG A 214 9.58 -0.44 -16.20
N SER A 215 8.64 -0.67 -17.12
CA SER A 215 7.97 -1.98 -17.27
C SER A 215 8.94 -3.08 -17.68
N ARG A 216 9.87 -2.82 -18.61
CA ARG A 216 10.88 -3.79 -19.03
C ARG A 216 11.80 -4.20 -17.88
N ARG A 217 12.24 -3.23 -17.08
CA ARG A 217 13.08 -3.49 -15.89
C ARG A 217 12.36 -4.34 -14.83
N ARG A 218 11.04 -4.14 -14.66
CA ARG A 218 10.23 -4.97 -13.74
C ARG A 218 10.17 -6.42 -14.22
N ARG A 219 9.78 -6.63 -15.49
CA ARG A 219 9.70 -7.99 -16.07
C ARG A 219 11.04 -8.73 -15.98
N GLY A 220 12.14 -8.09 -16.36
CA GLY A 220 13.46 -8.72 -16.27
C GLY A 220 13.85 -9.14 -14.84
N ARG A 221 13.46 -8.37 -13.83
CA ARG A 221 13.65 -8.75 -12.41
C ARG A 221 12.77 -9.93 -12.02
N ASP A 222 11.51 -9.94 -12.45
CA ASP A 222 10.58 -11.03 -12.15
C ASP A 222 11.03 -12.35 -12.82
N ASP A 223 11.53 -12.27 -14.05
CA ASP A 223 12.11 -13.40 -14.80
C ASP A 223 13.38 -13.95 -14.11
N GLU A 224 14.24 -13.06 -13.59
CA GLU A 224 15.43 -13.43 -12.81
C GLU A 224 15.04 -14.18 -11.51
N PHE A 225 14.05 -13.69 -10.78
CA PHE A 225 13.54 -14.38 -9.59
C PHE A 225 12.91 -15.73 -9.93
N ALA A 226 12.19 -15.83 -11.04
CA ALA A 226 11.64 -17.11 -11.52
C ALA A 226 12.75 -18.11 -11.85
N ALA A 227 13.83 -17.66 -12.50
CA ALA A 227 15.00 -18.49 -12.77
C ALA A 227 15.69 -18.99 -11.49
N LEU A 228 15.83 -18.14 -10.47
CA LEU A 228 16.39 -18.53 -9.17
C LEU A 228 15.51 -19.57 -8.45
N ARG A 229 14.18 -19.41 -8.49
CA ARG A 229 13.24 -20.39 -7.95
C ARG A 229 13.36 -21.74 -8.65
N LYS A 230 13.42 -21.73 -9.99
CA LYS A 230 13.60 -22.95 -10.79
C LYS A 230 14.89 -23.68 -10.41
N ARG A 231 16.01 -22.95 -10.31
CA ARG A 231 17.30 -23.52 -9.91
C ARG A 231 17.29 -24.09 -8.49
N ARG A 232 16.57 -23.45 -7.56
CA ARG A 232 16.37 -23.97 -6.19
C ARG A 232 15.57 -25.27 -6.20
N LEU A 233 14.45 -25.31 -6.92
CA LEU A 233 13.62 -26.51 -7.04
C LEU A 233 14.37 -27.69 -7.68
N GLU A 234 15.19 -27.41 -8.70
CA GLU A 234 16.06 -28.43 -9.32
C GLU A 234 17.07 -29.00 -8.32
N ARG A 235 17.66 -28.15 -7.48
CA ARG A 235 18.57 -28.58 -6.42
C ARG A 235 17.85 -29.45 -5.39
N GLU A 236 16.73 -28.98 -4.86
CA GLU A 236 15.92 -29.72 -3.89
C GLU A 236 15.44 -31.06 -4.47
N ALA A 237 15.04 -31.10 -5.74
CA ALA A 237 14.66 -32.34 -6.42
C ALA A 237 15.86 -33.30 -6.55
N SER A 238 17.05 -32.78 -6.87
CA SER A 238 18.27 -33.60 -6.95
C SER A 238 18.67 -34.17 -5.59
N GLU A 239 18.51 -33.39 -4.52
CA GLU A 239 18.78 -33.81 -3.15
C GLU A 239 17.75 -34.83 -2.67
N ARG A 240 16.46 -34.62 -2.97
CA ARG A 240 15.40 -35.61 -2.71
C ARG A 240 15.68 -36.93 -3.41
N ARG A 241 16.07 -36.91 -4.69
CA ARG A 241 16.45 -38.15 -5.42
C ARG A 241 17.63 -38.85 -4.77
N LYS A 242 18.65 -38.12 -4.33
CA LYS A 242 19.80 -38.68 -3.60
C LYS A 242 19.36 -39.27 -2.26
N ALA A 243 18.51 -38.57 -1.50
CA ALA A 243 17.99 -39.04 -0.22
C ALA A 243 17.16 -40.32 -0.38
N VAL A 244 16.26 -40.37 -1.37
CA VAL A 244 15.49 -41.57 -1.72
C VAL A 244 16.43 -42.72 -2.07
N ARG A 245 17.49 -42.47 -2.84
CA ARG A 245 18.49 -43.51 -3.17
C ARG A 245 19.23 -44.02 -1.93
N LEU A 246 19.59 -43.13 -1.00
CA LEU A 246 20.26 -43.51 0.25
C LEU A 246 19.33 -44.31 1.17
N LEU A 247 18.05 -43.94 1.25
CA LEU A 247 17.04 -44.70 1.98
C LEU A 247 16.82 -46.09 1.37
N ALA A 248 16.64 -46.16 0.06
CA ALA A 248 16.51 -47.44 -0.65
C ALA A 248 17.74 -48.35 -0.45
N ALA A 249 18.95 -47.78 -0.47
CA ALA A 249 20.18 -48.53 -0.20
C ALA A 249 20.27 -49.02 1.25
N ARG A 250 19.77 -48.22 2.22
CA ARG A 250 19.67 -48.60 3.63
C ARG A 250 18.67 -49.74 3.83
N ASP A 251 17.53 -49.69 3.17
CA ASP A 251 16.48 -50.70 3.27
C ASP A 251 16.94 -52.02 2.62
N SER A 252 17.67 -51.98 1.49
CA SER A 252 18.24 -53.18 0.86
C SER A 252 19.43 -53.79 1.61
N GLY A 253 20.07 -53.04 2.51
CA GLY A 253 21.21 -53.51 3.31
C GLY A 253 20.82 -54.07 4.68
N GLY A 254 19.53 -54.00 5.05
CA GLY A 254 19.00 -54.42 6.36
C GLY A 254 18.51 -55.87 6.43
N GLU A 255 18.55 -56.63 5.32
CA GLU A 255 17.98 -57.99 5.23
C GLU A 255 19.00 -59.12 5.38
N ILE A 256 20.18 -58.86 5.97
CA ILE A 256 21.17 -59.90 6.30
C ILE A 256 21.47 -59.81 7.80
N GLY A 257 20.56 -60.34 8.62
CA GLY A 257 20.77 -60.40 10.06
C GLY A 257 19.53 -60.83 10.84
N GLY A 258 19.02 -62.03 10.57
CA GLY A 258 17.99 -62.60 11.43
C GLY A 258 17.35 -63.88 10.93
N VAL A 259 18.11 -64.98 10.84
CA VAL A 259 17.79 -66.34 11.35
C VAL A 259 19.11 -67.06 11.59
#